data_AF-H3BQX5-F1
#
_entry.id   AF-H3BQX5-F1
#
_cell.length_a   1.000
_cell.length_b   1.000
_cell.length_c   1.000
_cell.angle_alpha   90.00
_cell.angle_beta   90.00
_cell.angle_gamma   90.00
#
_symmetry.space_group_name_H-M   'P 1'
#
loop_
_entity.id
_entity.type
_entity.pdbx_description
1 polymer ?
#
loop_
_entity_poly.entity_id
_entity_poly.type
_entity_poly.pdbx_seq_one_letter_code
_entity_poly.pdbx_strand_id
1 'polypeptide(L)'
;MELIQDTSRPPLEYVKGVPLIKYFAEALGPLQSFQARPDDLLISTYPKSGMETLKDTPAPRLLKTHLPLALLPQTLLDQKVKVVYVARNAKDVAVSYYHFYHMAKVHPEPGTWDSFLEKFMVGEVSYGSWYQHVQEWWELSRTHPVLYLFYEDMKENPKREIQKILEFV
;
A
#
# COMPACT_ATOMS: atom_id res chain seq x y z
N MET A 1 37.17 12.61 -13.67
CA MET A 1 36.04 11.88 -14.29
C MET A 1 35.16 11.43 -13.14
N GLU A 2 34.16 12.24 -12.78
CA GLU A 2 33.23 11.87 -11.71
C GLU A 2 32.47 10.63 -12.17
N LEU A 3 32.53 9.56 -11.38
CA LEU A 3 31.72 8.38 -11.57
C LEU A 3 30.27 8.83 -11.42
N ILE A 4 29.51 8.84 -12.52
CA ILE A 4 28.06 8.98 -12.47
C ILE A 4 27.58 7.78 -11.66
N GLN A 5 27.24 8.02 -10.40
CA GLN A 5 26.69 6.99 -9.53
C GLN A 5 25.41 6.51 -10.17
N ASP A 6 25.33 5.23 -10.53
CA ASP A 6 24.11 4.63 -11.05
C ASP A 6 23.03 4.78 -9.98
N THR A 7 22.10 5.71 -10.19
CA THR A 7 21.00 6.03 -9.26
C THR A 7 19.82 5.09 -9.46
N SER A 8 19.91 4.10 -10.36
CA SER A 8 18.87 3.11 -10.54
C SER A 8 18.85 2.14 -9.36
N ARG A 9 17.65 1.85 -8.84
CA ARG A 9 17.40 0.93 -7.71
C ARG A 9 18.04 1.34 -6.37
N PRO A 10 17.67 2.50 -5.80
CA PRO A 10 18.17 2.91 -4.49
C PRO A 10 17.79 1.90 -3.38
N PRO A 11 18.58 1.82 -2.30
CA PRO A 11 18.19 1.06 -1.11
C PRO A 11 16.90 1.61 -0.49
N LEU A 12 16.23 0.78 0.32
CA LEU A 12 15.06 1.23 1.09
C LEU A 12 15.49 2.15 2.23
N GLU A 13 14.67 3.14 2.53
CA GLU A 13 14.84 4.04 3.67
C GLU A 13 13.81 3.71 4.75
N TYR A 14 14.24 3.72 6.02
CA TYR A 14 13.37 3.37 7.14
C TYR A 14 12.74 4.62 7.73
N VAL A 15 11.42 4.68 7.75
CA VAL A 15 10.65 5.76 8.40
C VAL A 15 9.77 5.15 9.47
N LYS A 16 9.99 5.53 10.73
CA LYS A 16 9.31 4.94 11.91
C LYS A 16 9.35 3.41 11.92
N GLY A 17 10.47 2.82 11.49
CA GLY A 17 10.66 1.36 11.42
C GLY A 17 10.07 0.68 10.18
N VAL A 18 9.42 1.42 9.27
CA VAL A 18 8.88 0.88 8.02
C VAL A 18 9.88 1.11 6.88
N PRO A 19 10.35 0.06 6.18
CA PRO A 19 11.19 0.22 5.00
C PRO A 19 10.36 0.73 3.81
N LEU A 20 10.79 1.83 3.19
CA LEU A 20 10.11 2.48 2.07
C LEU A 20 11.06 2.71 0.90
N ILE A 21 10.49 2.83 -0.29
CA ILE A 21 11.23 3.37 -1.44
C ILE A 21 11.63 4.81 -1.09
N LYS A 22 12.89 5.16 -1.33
CA LYS A 22 13.47 6.48 -1.05
C LYS A 22 12.54 7.66 -1.39
N TYR A 23 12.05 7.70 -2.62
CA TYR A 23 11.17 8.79 -3.08
C TYR A 23 9.85 8.87 -2.30
N PHE A 24 9.33 7.74 -1.81
CA PHE A 24 8.13 7.71 -0.99
C PHE A 24 8.41 8.12 0.46
N ALA A 25 9.59 7.78 0.99
CA ALA A 25 10.04 8.29 2.29
C ALA A 25 10.15 9.82 2.27
N GLU A 26 10.72 10.39 1.21
CA GLU A 26 10.80 11.85 0.98
C GLU A 26 9.40 12.48 0.85
N ALA A 27 8.47 11.79 0.17
CA ALA A 27 7.10 12.26 -0.03
C ALA A 27 6.26 12.30 1.27
N LEU A 28 6.66 11.61 2.34
CA LEU A 28 5.95 11.65 3.62
C LEU A 28 5.95 13.04 4.26
N GLY A 29 6.98 13.85 4.05
CA GLY A 29 7.03 15.22 4.55
C GLY A 29 5.87 16.06 4.01
N PRO A 30 5.78 16.23 2.67
CA PRO A 30 4.62 16.88 2.04
C PRO A 30 3.27 16.24 2.39
N LEU A 31 3.22 14.91 2.57
CA LEU A 31 2.00 14.18 2.93
C LEU A 31 1.42 14.62 4.28
N GLN A 32 2.22 15.15 5.21
CA GLN A 32 1.73 15.67 6.50
C GLN A 32 0.78 16.86 6.33
N SER A 33 0.89 17.59 5.22
CA SER A 33 -0.01 18.71 4.89
C SER A 33 -1.30 18.27 4.18
N PHE A 34 -1.42 16.98 3.86
CA PHE A 34 -2.63 16.44 3.24
C PHE A 34 -3.84 16.67 4.13
N GLN A 35 -4.95 17.08 3.52
CA GLN A 35 -6.25 17.24 4.17
C GLN A 35 -7.25 16.30 3.50
N ALA A 36 -7.78 15.36 4.28
CA ALA A 36 -8.88 14.52 3.85
C ALA A 36 -10.16 15.36 3.78
N ARG A 37 -11.04 15.00 2.84
CA ARG A 37 -12.41 15.50 2.76
C ARG A 37 -13.35 14.41 3.28
N PRO A 38 -14.48 14.75 3.92
CA PRO A 38 -15.42 13.76 4.44
C PRO A 38 -15.94 12.76 3.39
N ASP A 39 -15.98 13.16 2.12
CA ASP A 39 -16.47 12.38 0.99
C ASP A 39 -15.36 11.70 0.16
N ASP A 40 -14.12 11.70 0.67
CA ASP A 40 -13.08 10.85 0.10
C ASP A 40 -13.40 9.37 0.30
N LEU A 41 -12.89 8.53 -0.61
CA LEU A 41 -12.85 7.08 -0.47
C LEU A 41 -11.40 6.62 -0.58
N LEU A 42 -10.89 5.91 0.44
CA LEU A 42 -9.53 5.39 0.46
C LEU A 42 -9.49 3.92 0.04
N ILE A 43 -8.76 3.61 -1.02
CA ILE A 43 -8.40 2.24 -1.40
C ILE A 43 -7.04 1.93 -0.77
N SER A 44 -7.03 1.02 0.21
CA SER A 44 -5.81 0.61 0.90
C SER A 44 -5.50 -0.86 0.65
N THR A 45 -4.23 -1.16 0.36
CA THR A 45 -3.77 -2.54 0.08
C THR A 45 -2.30 -2.65 0.45
N TYR A 46 -1.80 -3.85 0.69
CA TYR A 46 -0.37 -4.09 0.56
C TYR A 46 0.04 -3.94 -0.94
N PRO A 47 1.30 -3.55 -1.30
CA PRO A 47 1.71 -3.32 -2.69
C PRO A 47 1.21 -4.36 -3.71
N LYS A 48 1.01 -3.89 -4.96
CA LYS A 48 0.45 -4.58 -6.15
C LYS A 48 -1.05 -4.35 -6.47
N SER A 49 -1.59 -3.22 -6.06
CA SER A 49 -2.94 -2.74 -6.45
C SER A 49 -2.84 -1.25 -6.83
N GLY A 50 -3.21 -0.80 -8.05
CA GLY A 50 -2.77 0.43 -8.81
C GLY A 50 -2.85 1.85 -8.16
N MET A 51 -2.29 2.92 -8.76
CA MET A 51 -2.07 4.28 -8.15
C MET A 51 -2.33 5.48 -9.11
N GLU A 52 -2.86 6.63 -8.62
CA GLU A 52 -3.05 7.92 -9.34
C GLU A 52 -2.82 9.19 -8.46
N THR A 53 -2.71 10.39 -9.08
CA THR A 53 -2.31 11.69 -8.47
C THR A 53 -3.50 12.56 -7.97
N LEU A 54 -3.30 13.38 -6.91
CA LEU A 54 -4.39 13.98 -6.09
C LEU A 54 -4.64 15.51 -6.13
N LYS A 55 -3.75 16.32 -6.71
CA LYS A 55 -3.79 17.80 -6.50
C LYS A 55 -4.98 18.50 -7.17
N ASP A 56 -5.37 18.06 -8.37
CA ASP A 56 -6.43 18.68 -9.16
C ASP A 56 -7.70 17.82 -9.23
N THR A 57 -7.85 16.89 -8.27
CA THR A 57 -8.92 15.89 -8.31
C THR A 57 -10.21 16.47 -7.69
N PRO A 58 -11.30 16.60 -8.48
CA PRO A 58 -12.59 17.04 -7.96
C PRO A 58 -13.17 16.01 -6.99
N ALA A 59 -14.07 16.45 -6.11
CA ALA A 59 -14.77 15.57 -5.18
C ALA A 59 -15.96 14.85 -5.87
N PRO A 60 -16.34 13.62 -5.44
CA PRO A 60 -15.66 12.80 -4.43
C PRO A 60 -14.34 12.21 -4.96
N ARG A 61 -13.28 12.19 -4.13
CA ARG A 61 -11.95 11.71 -4.56
C ARG A 61 -11.78 10.23 -4.24
N LEU A 62 -11.28 9.46 -5.20
CA LEU A 62 -10.75 8.13 -4.97
C LEU A 62 -9.24 8.23 -4.69
N LEU A 63 -8.84 7.86 -3.48
CA LEU A 63 -7.46 7.89 -3.02
C LEU A 63 -6.91 6.48 -2.97
N LYS A 64 -5.60 6.31 -3.16
CA LYS A 64 -4.97 5.00 -2.98
C LYS A 64 -3.70 5.08 -2.15
N THR A 65 -3.47 4.08 -1.31
CA THR A 65 -2.27 3.97 -0.47
C THR A 65 -1.83 2.53 -0.26
N HIS A 66 -0.56 2.38 0.10
CA HIS A 66 0.03 1.16 0.67
C HIS A 66 0.66 1.41 2.04
N LEU A 67 0.41 2.59 2.63
CA LEU A 67 1.02 2.96 3.90
C LEU A 67 0.43 2.11 5.03
N PRO A 68 1.28 1.54 5.91
CA PRO A 68 0.82 0.98 7.17
C PRO A 68 0.25 2.10 8.05
N LEU A 69 -0.56 1.73 9.05
CA LEU A 69 -1.28 2.69 9.89
C LEU A 69 -0.34 3.68 10.60
N ALA A 70 0.88 3.26 10.96
CA ALA A 70 1.89 4.12 11.58
C ALA A 70 2.32 5.34 10.72
N LEU A 71 2.08 5.27 9.40
CA LEU A 71 2.44 6.30 8.42
C LEU A 71 1.22 6.93 7.73
N LEU A 72 0.01 6.45 8.02
CA LEU A 72 -1.21 6.97 7.42
C LEU A 72 -1.50 8.41 7.92
N PRO A 73 -1.85 9.37 7.04
CA PRO A 73 -2.28 10.70 7.47
C PRO A 73 -3.47 10.64 8.44
N GLN A 74 -3.30 11.20 9.63
CA GLN A 74 -4.30 11.15 10.70
C GLN A 74 -5.65 11.75 10.29
N THR A 75 -5.64 12.76 9.41
CA THR A 75 -6.85 13.39 8.84
C THR A 75 -7.81 12.37 8.19
N LEU A 76 -7.32 11.27 7.60
CA LEU A 76 -8.17 10.23 7.02
C LEU A 76 -8.98 9.50 8.09
N LEU A 77 -8.38 9.27 9.26
CA LEU A 77 -9.04 8.64 10.40
C LEU A 77 -9.99 9.62 11.09
N ASP A 78 -9.56 10.87 11.27
CA ASP A 78 -10.34 11.92 11.94
C ASP A 78 -11.61 12.29 11.16
N GLN A 79 -11.51 12.38 9.82
CA GLN A 79 -12.63 12.68 8.93
C GLN A 79 -13.55 11.46 8.66
N LYS A 80 -13.28 10.30 9.27
CA LYS A 80 -14.05 9.07 9.06
C LYS A 80 -14.20 8.68 7.58
N VAL A 81 -13.15 8.93 6.80
CA VAL A 81 -13.08 8.54 5.38
C VAL A 81 -13.34 7.05 5.24
N LYS A 82 -14.28 6.69 4.36
CA LYS A 82 -14.58 5.27 4.05
C LYS A 82 -13.33 4.62 3.46
N VAL A 83 -13.06 3.38 3.86
CA VAL A 83 -11.92 2.60 3.36
C VAL A 83 -12.41 1.34 2.67
N VAL A 84 -11.90 1.07 1.47
CA VAL A 84 -11.94 -0.27 0.87
C VAL A 84 -10.55 -0.87 1.00
N TYR A 85 -10.42 -1.89 1.85
CA TYR A 85 -9.18 -2.62 2.03
C TYR A 85 -9.23 -3.95 1.29
N VAL A 86 -8.18 -4.31 0.54
CA VAL A 86 -8.09 -5.62 -0.14
C VAL A 86 -6.88 -6.39 0.34
N ALA A 87 -7.12 -7.57 0.94
CA ALA A 87 -6.11 -8.55 1.28
C ALA A 87 -5.96 -9.62 0.19
N ARG A 88 -4.80 -10.26 0.15
CA ARG A 88 -4.52 -11.44 -0.69
C ARG A 88 -3.63 -12.38 0.10
N ASN A 89 -3.72 -13.68 -0.17
CA ASN A 89 -2.86 -14.68 0.46
C ASN A 89 -1.35 -14.35 0.28
N ALA A 90 -0.57 -14.52 1.34
CA ALA A 90 0.83 -14.11 1.39
C ALA A 90 1.71 -14.77 0.32
N LYS A 91 1.41 -16.02 -0.05
CA LYS A 91 2.22 -16.79 -1.00
C LYS A 91 2.18 -16.15 -2.39
N ASP A 92 0.98 -15.85 -2.87
CA ASP A 92 0.81 -15.15 -4.14
C ASP A 92 1.35 -13.71 -4.08
N VAL A 93 1.19 -13.04 -2.94
CA VAL A 93 1.73 -11.70 -2.74
C VAL A 93 3.26 -11.72 -2.90
N ALA A 94 3.95 -12.65 -2.24
CA ALA A 94 5.40 -12.76 -2.32
C ALA A 94 5.88 -12.98 -3.77
N VAL A 95 5.27 -13.93 -4.50
CA VAL A 95 5.63 -14.21 -5.90
C VAL A 95 5.35 -12.99 -6.79
N SER A 96 4.17 -12.37 -6.67
CA SER A 96 3.83 -11.19 -7.46
C SER A 96 4.76 -10.02 -7.18
N TYR A 97 5.16 -9.85 -5.92
CA TYR A 97 6.02 -8.76 -5.49
C TYR A 97 7.46 -8.96 -5.97
N TYR A 98 7.96 -10.20 -5.97
CA TYR A 98 9.26 -10.55 -6.54
C TYR A 98 9.38 -10.12 -8.01
N HIS A 99 8.39 -10.50 -8.83
CA HIS A 99 8.37 -10.10 -10.23
C HIS A 99 8.19 -8.58 -10.41
N PHE A 100 7.50 -7.92 -9.49
CA PHE A 100 7.37 -6.47 -9.53
C PHE A 100 8.67 -5.73 -9.26
N TYR A 101 9.45 -6.20 -8.28
CA TYR A 101 10.78 -5.65 -8.01
C TYR A 101 11.68 -5.70 -9.25
N HIS A 102 11.58 -6.77 -10.04
CA HIS A 102 12.31 -6.87 -11.32
C HIS A 102 11.89 -5.80 -12.32
N MET A 103 10.58 -5.61 -12.56
CA MET A 103 10.11 -4.63 -13.55
C MET A 103 10.24 -3.16 -13.08
N ALA A 104 10.02 -2.89 -11.80
CA ALA A 104 9.90 -1.55 -11.26
C ALA A 104 11.23 -1.10 -10.65
N LYS A 105 12.07 -0.45 -11.45
CA LYS A 105 13.45 -0.01 -11.11
C LYS A 105 13.56 0.99 -9.94
N VAL A 106 12.43 1.43 -9.39
CA VAL A 106 12.38 2.22 -8.14
C VAL A 106 12.65 1.37 -6.90
N HIS A 107 12.50 0.04 -7.00
CA HIS A 107 12.84 -0.89 -5.92
C HIS A 107 14.32 -1.27 -5.99
N PRO A 108 14.95 -1.61 -4.85
CA PRO A 108 16.28 -2.21 -4.84
C PRO A 108 16.28 -3.54 -5.59
N GLU A 109 17.47 -4.04 -5.91
CA GLU A 109 17.61 -5.35 -6.54
C GLU A 109 16.97 -6.46 -5.69
N PRO A 110 16.00 -7.24 -6.23
CA PRO A 110 15.35 -8.30 -5.47
C PRO A 110 16.26 -9.49 -5.18
N GLY A 111 17.29 -9.71 -6.01
CA GLY A 111 18.12 -10.92 -5.95
C GLY A 111 17.40 -12.17 -6.49
N THR A 112 17.79 -13.34 -5.99
CA THR A 112 17.12 -14.60 -6.30
C THR A 112 15.76 -14.70 -5.59
N TRP A 113 14.92 -15.61 -6.06
CA TRP A 113 13.63 -15.89 -5.42
C TRP A 113 13.79 -16.25 -3.94
N ASP A 114 14.71 -17.16 -3.61
CA ASP A 114 14.97 -17.61 -2.25
C ASP A 114 15.37 -16.45 -1.33
N SER A 115 16.30 -15.59 -1.78
CA SER A 115 16.72 -14.42 -1.00
C SER A 115 15.58 -13.40 -0.83
N PHE A 116 14.76 -13.20 -1.85
CA PHE A 116 13.62 -12.31 -1.76
C PHE A 116 12.55 -12.85 -0.79
N LEU A 117 12.28 -14.15 -0.84
CA LEU A 117 11.30 -14.78 0.05
C LEU A 117 11.71 -14.66 1.52
N GLU A 118 13.00 -14.86 1.84
CA GLU A 118 13.52 -14.62 3.20
C GLU A 118 13.27 -13.18 3.65
N LYS A 119 13.62 -12.19 2.81
CA LYS A 119 13.33 -10.77 3.09
C LYS A 119 11.85 -10.49 3.28
N PHE A 120 10.98 -11.08 2.46
CA PHE A 120 9.54 -10.94 2.57
C PHE A 120 9.01 -11.48 3.90
N MET A 121 9.48 -12.66 4.34
CA MET A 121 9.05 -13.28 5.60
C MET A 121 9.40 -12.44 6.83
N VAL A 122 10.55 -11.75 6.82
CA VAL A 122 10.96 -10.87 7.92
C VAL A 122 10.52 -9.41 7.74
N GLY A 123 9.82 -9.09 6.64
CA GLY A 123 9.33 -7.74 6.36
C GLY A 123 10.40 -6.74 5.89
N GLU A 124 11.55 -7.21 5.40
CA GLU A 124 12.62 -6.40 4.80
C GLU A 124 12.38 -6.11 3.30
N VAL A 125 11.13 -5.80 2.97
CA VAL A 125 10.67 -5.38 1.64
C VAL A 125 9.91 -4.06 1.76
N SER A 126 9.75 -3.32 0.68
CA SER A 126 9.08 -2.02 0.69
C SER A 126 7.67 -2.14 1.27
N TYR A 127 7.30 -1.17 2.12
CA TYR A 127 6.11 -1.15 2.98
C TYR A 127 6.09 -2.17 4.13
N GLY A 128 7.15 -2.94 4.32
CA GLY A 128 7.35 -3.77 5.50
C GLY A 128 6.62 -5.11 5.48
N SER A 129 6.28 -5.58 6.68
CA SER A 129 5.68 -6.89 6.93
C SER A 129 4.25 -7.00 6.40
N TRP A 130 4.02 -7.94 5.48
CA TRP A 130 2.67 -8.32 5.04
C TRP A 130 1.80 -8.74 6.23
N TYR A 131 2.35 -9.52 7.16
CA TYR A 131 1.63 -10.05 8.32
C TYR A 131 1.08 -8.93 9.19
N GLN A 132 1.92 -7.93 9.47
CA GLN A 132 1.50 -6.76 10.25
C GLN A 132 0.43 -5.97 9.49
N HIS A 133 0.68 -5.68 8.21
CA HIS A 133 -0.20 -4.85 7.39
C HIS A 133 -1.63 -5.43 7.29
N VAL A 134 -1.78 -6.73 7.02
CA VAL A 134 -3.13 -7.32 6.92
C VAL A 134 -3.86 -7.37 8.27
N GLN A 135 -3.14 -7.57 9.37
CA GLN A 135 -3.70 -7.66 10.72
C GLN A 135 -4.13 -6.30 11.26
N GLU A 136 -3.30 -5.26 11.12
CA GLU A 136 -3.61 -3.94 11.66
C GLU A 136 -4.80 -3.29 10.94
N TRP A 137 -4.90 -3.45 9.62
CA TRP A 137 -6.05 -2.97 8.84
C TRP A 137 -7.32 -3.77 9.12
N TRP A 138 -7.19 -5.06 9.45
CA TRP A 138 -8.32 -5.88 9.88
C TRP A 138 -8.84 -5.41 11.24
N GLU A 139 -7.96 -5.11 12.19
CA GLU A 139 -8.35 -4.58 13.49
C GLU A 139 -9.00 -3.19 13.37
N LEU A 140 -8.48 -2.32 12.50
CA LEU A 140 -9.06 -0.99 12.24
C LEU A 140 -10.54 -1.07 11.79
N SER A 141 -10.94 -2.14 11.08
CA SER A 141 -12.32 -2.34 10.62
C SER A 141 -13.35 -2.40 11.76
N ARG A 142 -12.91 -2.62 13.01
CA ARG A 142 -13.78 -2.65 14.19
C ARG A 142 -14.16 -1.27 14.71
N THR A 143 -13.39 -0.24 14.35
CA THR A 143 -13.54 1.12 14.89
C THR A 143 -13.65 2.21 13.81
N HIS A 144 -13.53 1.84 12.53
CA HIS A 144 -13.54 2.74 11.39
C HIS A 144 -14.36 2.13 10.24
N PRO A 145 -15.03 2.93 9.37
CA PRO A 145 -15.75 2.41 8.22
C PRO A 145 -14.80 1.79 7.18
N VAL A 146 -14.54 0.49 7.32
CA VAL A 146 -13.68 -0.29 6.43
C VAL A 146 -14.46 -1.45 5.83
N LEU A 147 -14.56 -1.51 4.50
CA LEU A 147 -14.93 -2.70 3.76
C LEU A 147 -13.67 -3.53 3.50
N TYR A 148 -13.55 -4.66 4.20
CA TYR A 148 -12.40 -5.56 4.06
C TYR A 148 -12.73 -6.70 3.08
N LEU A 149 -12.05 -6.73 1.95
CA LEU A 149 -12.24 -7.70 0.87
C LEU A 149 -11.03 -8.63 0.73
N PHE A 150 -11.25 -9.76 0.07
CA PHE A 150 -10.21 -10.72 -0.29
C PHE A 150 -10.10 -10.84 -1.81
N TYR A 151 -8.88 -10.79 -2.32
CA TYR A 151 -8.59 -10.96 -3.75
C TYR A 151 -9.14 -12.29 -4.28
N GLU A 152 -9.06 -13.34 -3.47
CA GLU A 152 -9.55 -14.68 -3.79
C GLU A 152 -11.07 -14.68 -4.00
N ASP A 153 -11.82 -13.98 -3.15
CA ASP A 153 -13.28 -13.83 -3.30
C ASP A 153 -13.63 -13.02 -4.55
N MET A 154 -12.86 -11.97 -4.84
CA MET A 154 -13.02 -11.16 -6.05
C MET A 154 -12.75 -11.98 -7.31
N LYS A 155 -11.84 -12.95 -7.24
CA LYS A 155 -11.55 -13.89 -8.33
C LYS A 155 -12.62 -14.96 -8.48
N GLU A 156 -13.16 -15.45 -7.36
CA GLU A 156 -14.20 -16.48 -7.33
C GLU A 156 -15.55 -15.95 -7.84
N ASN A 157 -16.00 -14.81 -7.32
CA ASN A 157 -17.29 -14.22 -7.69
C ASN A 157 -17.20 -12.68 -7.75
N PRO A 158 -16.72 -12.12 -8.87
CA PRO A 158 -16.57 -10.68 -9.03
C PRO A 158 -17.89 -9.92 -8.83
N LYS A 159 -19.02 -10.47 -9.29
CA LYS A 159 -20.33 -9.81 -9.19
C LYS A 159 -20.73 -9.61 -7.73
N ARG A 160 -20.56 -10.64 -6.88
CA ARG A 160 -20.84 -10.57 -5.44
C ARG A 160 -19.98 -9.51 -4.76
N GLU A 161 -18.68 -9.47 -5.05
CA GLU A 161 -17.77 -8.51 -4.41
C GLU A 161 -18.02 -7.07 -4.90
N ILE A 162 -18.38 -6.87 -6.16
CA ILE A 162 -18.80 -5.55 -6.68
C ILE A 162 -20.10 -5.09 -6.01
N GLN A 163 -21.06 -5.98 -5.75
CA GLN A 163 -22.28 -5.64 -5.02
C GLN A 163 -22.00 -5.14 -3.59
N LYS A 164 -21.07 -5.78 -2.87
CA LYS A 164 -20.63 -5.31 -1.54
C LYS A 164 -20.04 -3.90 -1.61
N ILE A 165 -19.26 -3.59 -2.66
CA ILE A 165 -18.72 -2.23 -2.85
C ILE A 165 -19.85 -1.24 -3.11
N LEU A 166 -20.82 -1.57 -3.98
CA LEU A 166 -21.97 -0.71 -4.27
C LEU A 166 -22.83 -0.39 -3.03
N GLU A 167 -23.00 -1.36 -2.12
CA GLU A 167 -23.72 -1.15 -0.86
C GLU A 167 -22.92 -0.31 0.15
N PHE A 168 -21.60 -0.34 0.06
CA PHE A 168 -20.71 0.36 0.99
C PHE A 168 -20.53 1.84 0.65
N VAL A 169 -20.47 2.20 -0.64
CA VAL A 169 -20.18 3.57 -1.10
C VAL A 169 -21.39 4.48 -1.06
#